data_AF-A0A813H7K5-F1
#
_entry.id   AF-A0A813H7K5-F1
#
_cell.length_a   1.000
_cell.length_b   1.000
_cell.length_c   1.000
_cell.angle_alpha   90.00
_cell.angle_beta   90.00
_cell.angle_gamma   90.00
#
_symmetry.space_group_name_H-M   'P 1'
#
loop_
_entity.id
_entity.type
_entity.pdbx_description
1 polymer ?
#
loop_
_entity_poly.entity_id
_entity_poly.type
_entity_poly.pdbx_seq_one_letter_code
_entity_poly.pdbx_strand_id
1 'polypeptide(L)'
;MLMKDVVGPEVEAACADPAPGSVILLENSRYYIEEEGKAKDAEGNKLKADPAKVKEFRASLAKLADIYCSDAFGTAHRAHSSMVGEGFPVKCGGFLLAKELDYFAKIIDTPTKPVCAILGGAKVADKIQLIMNLLDKVDIMIVGGGMAFTFIKEGGVEIGSSLYDEEGAKLVPEIIKKAAEKGVELILPVDFVCSSKFGEDGDVKMGDMSTGVPVGYLGLDIGPKSIAMNAAAIAKSKTIVWNGPMGVFEMGKFEAGTKTMMDNIVAATAAGAISVIGGGDTATACKKYKTIEKVSHCSTGGGASLELLEGKVLPGVAALDDA
;
A
#
# COMPACT_ATOMS: atom_id res chain seq x y z
N MET A 1 -15.24 -8.75 -27.82
CA MET A 1 -14.65 -10.03 -28.27
C MET A 1 -13.61 -10.45 -27.26
N LEU A 2 -13.51 -11.73 -26.92
CA LEU A 2 -12.43 -12.28 -26.10
C LEU A 2 -11.48 -13.06 -27.00
N MET A 3 -10.22 -12.67 -27.06
CA MET A 3 -9.17 -13.39 -27.78
C MET A 3 -8.60 -14.50 -26.89
N LYS A 4 -8.10 -15.56 -27.51
CA LYS A 4 -7.44 -16.68 -26.81
C LYS A 4 -5.96 -16.43 -26.55
N ASP A 5 -5.46 -15.28 -26.98
CA ASP A 5 -4.06 -14.92 -26.93
C ASP A 5 -3.89 -13.39 -26.78
N VAL A 6 -2.65 -12.94 -26.62
CA VAL A 6 -2.27 -11.53 -26.36
C VAL A 6 -1.45 -10.92 -27.49
N VAL A 7 -0.74 -11.75 -28.24
CA VAL A 7 0.15 -11.33 -29.33
C VAL A 7 0.04 -12.29 -30.52
N GLY A 8 0.70 -11.95 -31.62
CA GLY A 8 0.82 -12.81 -32.79
C GLY A 8 -0.25 -12.58 -33.87
N PRO A 9 -0.16 -13.29 -35.01
CA PRO A 9 -0.85 -12.90 -36.25
C PRO A 9 -2.37 -12.84 -36.14
N GLU A 10 -2.99 -13.75 -35.37
CA GLU A 10 -4.45 -13.78 -35.20
C GLU A 10 -4.95 -12.58 -34.38
N VAL A 11 -4.23 -12.21 -33.32
CA VAL A 11 -4.54 -11.03 -32.50
C VAL A 11 -4.27 -9.74 -33.27
N GLU A 12 -3.12 -9.66 -33.95
CA GLU A 12 -2.76 -8.52 -34.80
C GLU A 12 -3.82 -8.28 -35.89
N ALA A 13 -4.28 -9.33 -36.58
CA ALA A 13 -5.33 -9.21 -37.60
C ALA A 13 -6.68 -8.78 -37.01
N ALA A 14 -7.04 -9.26 -35.82
CA ALA A 14 -8.28 -8.88 -35.15
C ALA A 14 -8.30 -7.41 -34.70
N CYS A 15 -7.13 -6.84 -34.38
CA CYS A 15 -6.99 -5.45 -33.94
C CYS A 15 -6.68 -4.45 -35.06
N ALA A 16 -6.35 -4.93 -36.27
CA ALA A 16 -5.90 -4.06 -37.37
C ALA A 16 -6.97 -3.09 -37.90
N ASP A 17 -8.22 -3.53 -38.03
CA ASP A 17 -9.33 -2.68 -38.50
C ASP A 17 -10.69 -3.21 -37.99
N PRO A 18 -10.93 -3.17 -36.67
CA PRO A 18 -12.20 -3.61 -36.11
C PRO A 18 -13.32 -2.62 -36.40
N ALA A 19 -14.57 -3.08 -36.36
CA ALA A 19 -15.72 -2.18 -36.52
C ALA A 19 -15.66 -1.02 -35.50
N PRO A 20 -15.98 0.24 -35.87
CA PRO A 20 -15.93 1.37 -34.96
C PRO A 20 -16.71 1.12 -33.66
N GLY A 21 -16.07 1.38 -32.51
CA GLY A 21 -16.65 1.14 -31.18
C GLY A 21 -16.50 -0.30 -30.66
N SER A 22 -15.73 -1.15 -31.35
CA SER A 22 -15.43 -2.51 -30.88
C SER A 22 -14.62 -2.50 -29.57
N VAL A 23 -14.94 -3.44 -28.69
CA VAL A 23 -14.18 -3.72 -27.47
C VAL A 23 -13.62 -5.14 -27.55
N ILE A 24 -12.30 -5.26 -27.45
CA ILE A 24 -11.55 -6.52 -27.52
C ILE A 24 -10.81 -6.70 -26.19
N LEU A 25 -11.03 -7.84 -25.55
CA LEU A 25 -10.28 -8.29 -24.38
C LEU A 25 -9.32 -9.38 -24.83
N LEU A 26 -8.05 -9.24 -24.49
CA LEU A 26 -7.01 -10.23 -24.76
C LEU A 26 -6.91 -11.23 -23.61
N GLU A 27 -6.22 -12.33 -23.84
CA GLU A 27 -5.91 -13.31 -22.80
C GLU A 27 -4.89 -12.74 -21.77
N ASN A 28 -4.61 -13.49 -20.72
CA ASN A 28 -3.66 -13.15 -19.67
C ASN A 28 -2.23 -12.97 -20.21
N SER A 29 -1.70 -11.73 -20.17
CA SER A 29 -0.34 -11.40 -20.60
C SER A 29 0.75 -12.19 -19.87
N ARG A 30 0.52 -12.62 -18.63
CA ARG A 30 1.48 -13.41 -17.87
C ARG A 30 1.56 -14.89 -18.27
N TYR A 31 0.79 -15.32 -19.27
CA TYR A 31 1.07 -16.59 -19.96
C TYR A 31 2.37 -16.52 -20.78
N TYR A 32 2.87 -15.32 -21.05
CA TYR A 32 4.15 -15.07 -21.68
C TYR A 32 5.22 -14.72 -20.63
N ILE A 33 6.35 -15.44 -20.65
CA ILE A 33 7.49 -15.13 -19.77
C ILE A 33 8.06 -13.74 -20.07
N GLU A 34 7.87 -13.26 -21.29
CA GLU A 34 8.28 -11.96 -21.80
C GLU A 34 7.54 -10.78 -21.12
N GLU A 35 6.39 -11.02 -20.50
CA GLU A 35 5.66 -9.98 -19.77
C GLU A 35 6.41 -9.56 -18.50
N GLU A 36 6.73 -10.52 -17.62
CA GLU A 36 7.46 -10.26 -16.37
C GLU A 36 8.99 -10.34 -16.55
N GLY A 37 9.46 -10.86 -17.69
CA GLY A 37 10.86 -11.12 -18.01
C GLY A 37 11.48 -12.33 -17.28
N LYS A 38 10.70 -13.01 -16.43
CA LYS A 38 11.12 -14.15 -15.61
C LYS A 38 9.92 -14.99 -15.20
N ALA A 39 10.14 -16.26 -14.94
CA ALA A 39 9.13 -17.19 -14.42
C ALA A 39 9.76 -18.21 -13.49
N LYS A 40 8.93 -19.10 -12.93
CA LYS A 40 9.38 -20.35 -12.32
C LYS A 40 8.77 -21.53 -13.08
N ASP A 41 9.53 -22.59 -13.31
CA ASP A 41 8.99 -23.85 -13.82
C ASP A 41 8.21 -24.61 -12.73
N ALA A 42 7.65 -25.77 -13.08
CA ALA A 42 6.86 -26.60 -12.16
C ALA A 42 7.69 -27.10 -10.95
N GLU A 43 9.00 -27.21 -11.14
CA GLU A 43 9.98 -27.62 -10.13
C GLU A 43 10.49 -26.44 -9.29
N GLY A 44 10.10 -25.21 -9.62
CA GLY A 44 10.45 -23.99 -8.90
C GLY A 44 11.77 -23.33 -9.33
N ASN A 45 12.42 -23.82 -10.39
CA ASN A 45 13.64 -23.21 -10.94
C ASN A 45 13.31 -21.89 -11.63
N LYS A 46 14.21 -20.90 -11.48
CA LYS A 46 14.03 -19.57 -12.07
C LYS A 46 14.36 -19.61 -13.57
N LEU A 47 13.39 -19.22 -14.38
CA LEU A 47 13.54 -18.98 -15.81
C LEU A 47 13.66 -17.47 -16.06
N LYS A 48 14.43 -17.08 -17.09
CA LYS A 48 14.57 -15.70 -17.54
C LYS A 48 14.21 -15.64 -19.03
N ALA A 49 13.42 -14.65 -19.42
CA ALA A 49 13.10 -14.43 -20.82
C ALA A 49 14.34 -14.03 -21.62
N ASP A 50 14.38 -14.45 -22.88
CA ASP A 50 15.37 -13.96 -23.84
C ASP A 50 15.05 -12.48 -24.16
N PRO A 51 16.01 -11.55 -23.99
CA PRO A 51 15.81 -10.14 -24.34
C PRO A 51 15.30 -9.90 -25.77
N ALA A 52 15.72 -10.73 -26.74
CA ALA A 52 15.24 -10.62 -28.11
C ALA A 52 13.73 -10.92 -28.20
N LYS A 53 13.27 -11.97 -27.50
CA LYS A 53 11.85 -12.33 -27.44
C LYS A 53 11.01 -11.31 -26.69
N VAL A 54 11.55 -10.69 -25.64
CA VAL A 54 10.88 -9.56 -24.95
C VAL A 54 10.64 -8.41 -25.92
N LYS A 55 11.61 -8.10 -26.78
CA LYS A 55 11.48 -7.05 -27.80
C LYS A 55 10.43 -7.42 -28.86
N GLU A 56 10.42 -8.67 -29.33
CA GLU A 56 9.40 -9.17 -30.26
C GLU A 56 8.00 -9.12 -29.67
N PHE A 57 7.85 -9.52 -28.40
CA PHE A 57 6.59 -9.47 -27.66
C PHE A 57 6.06 -8.03 -27.57
N ARG A 58 6.91 -7.07 -27.16
CA ARG A 58 6.56 -5.64 -27.11
C ARG A 58 6.22 -5.08 -28.48
N ALA A 59 6.96 -5.45 -29.53
CA ALA A 59 6.67 -5.03 -30.89
C ALA A 59 5.32 -5.57 -31.41
N SER A 60 4.92 -6.79 -31.01
CA SER A 60 3.60 -7.32 -31.34
C SER A 60 2.50 -6.54 -30.62
N LEU A 61 2.66 -6.23 -29.33
CA LEU A 61 1.73 -5.38 -28.57
C LEU A 61 1.55 -4.00 -29.22
N ALA A 62 2.66 -3.37 -29.66
CA ALA A 62 2.65 -2.06 -30.29
C ALA A 62 1.86 -1.99 -31.62
N LYS A 63 1.64 -3.12 -32.29
CA LYS A 63 0.82 -3.18 -33.51
C LYS A 63 -0.69 -3.21 -33.24
N LEU A 64 -1.09 -3.45 -31.99
CA LEU A 64 -2.50 -3.69 -31.66
C LEU A 64 -3.32 -2.41 -31.53
N ALA A 65 -2.66 -1.25 -31.43
CA ALA A 65 -3.34 0.04 -31.30
C ALA A 65 -2.43 1.20 -31.73
N ASP A 66 -3.06 2.31 -32.10
CA ASP A 66 -2.36 3.55 -32.42
C ASP A 66 -1.91 4.31 -31.15
N ILE A 67 -2.62 4.12 -30.03
CA ILE A 67 -2.40 4.82 -28.76
C ILE A 67 -2.33 3.80 -27.63
N TYR A 68 -1.31 3.94 -26.78
CA TYR A 68 -1.22 3.21 -25.52
C TYR A 68 -1.83 4.04 -24.38
N CYS A 69 -2.77 3.45 -23.65
CA CYS A 69 -3.36 4.05 -22.45
C CYS A 69 -3.17 3.10 -21.27
N SER A 70 -2.38 3.53 -20.28
CA SER A 70 -2.19 2.77 -19.04
C SER A 70 -3.19 3.20 -17.99
N ASP A 71 -4.13 2.31 -17.65
CA ASP A 71 -5.07 2.52 -16.54
C ASP A 71 -4.83 1.53 -15.38
N ALA A 72 -3.61 0.96 -15.31
CA ALA A 72 -3.24 -0.14 -14.42
C ALA A 72 -2.22 0.29 -13.35
N PHE A 73 -2.60 1.22 -12.47
CA PHE A 73 -1.69 1.77 -11.45
C PHE A 73 -1.05 0.71 -10.54
N GLY A 74 -1.79 -0.34 -10.17
CA GLY A 74 -1.29 -1.44 -9.33
C GLY A 74 -0.08 -2.20 -9.89
N THR A 75 0.15 -2.14 -11.20
CA THR A 75 1.32 -2.73 -11.86
C THR A 75 2.37 -1.69 -12.30
N ALA A 76 2.12 -0.40 -12.09
CA ALA A 76 3.00 0.67 -12.57
C ALA A 76 4.40 0.71 -11.89
N HIS A 77 4.56 0.09 -10.72
CA HIS A 77 5.87 -0.12 -10.08
C HIS A 77 6.74 -1.17 -10.79
N ARG A 78 6.20 -1.88 -11.79
CA ARG A 78 6.89 -2.96 -12.48
C ARG A 78 7.31 -2.53 -13.87
N ALA A 79 8.57 -2.79 -14.21
CA ALA A 79 9.10 -2.60 -15.56
C ALA A 79 8.72 -3.74 -16.53
N HIS A 80 7.46 -4.17 -16.48
CA HIS A 80 6.91 -5.23 -17.33
C HIS A 80 6.66 -4.74 -18.76
N SER A 81 6.57 -5.67 -19.71
CA SER A 81 6.37 -5.35 -21.12
C SER A 81 5.09 -4.55 -21.39
N SER A 82 3.97 -4.94 -20.78
CA SER A 82 2.71 -4.20 -20.91
C SER A 82 2.71 -2.81 -20.27
N MET A 83 3.64 -2.52 -19.33
CA MET A 83 3.61 -1.29 -18.53
C MET A 83 4.37 -0.12 -19.13
N VAL A 84 5.34 -0.40 -19.99
CA VAL A 84 6.28 0.61 -20.49
C VAL A 84 5.89 1.21 -21.84
N GLY A 85 4.81 0.72 -22.47
CA GLY A 85 4.30 1.27 -23.74
C GLY A 85 5.33 1.31 -24.87
N GLU A 86 6.36 0.45 -24.84
CA GLU A 86 7.45 0.50 -25.82
C GLU A 86 6.94 0.25 -27.24
N GLY A 87 7.30 1.14 -28.17
CA GLY A 87 6.91 1.05 -29.58
C GLY A 87 5.63 1.81 -29.93
N PHE A 88 4.86 2.27 -28.95
CA PHE A 88 3.69 3.11 -29.21
C PHE A 88 4.10 4.58 -29.44
N PRO A 89 3.47 5.28 -30.40
CA PRO A 89 3.78 6.67 -30.70
C PRO A 89 3.21 7.65 -29.66
N VAL A 90 2.12 7.29 -28.98
CA VAL A 90 1.47 8.09 -27.95
C VAL A 90 1.19 7.20 -26.73
N LYS A 91 1.61 7.66 -25.55
CA LYS A 91 1.45 6.93 -24.28
C LYS A 91 0.81 7.83 -23.23
N CYS A 92 -0.43 7.55 -22.87
CA CYS A 92 -1.18 8.33 -21.87
C CYS A 92 -1.59 7.50 -20.65
N GLY A 93 -1.89 8.19 -19.55
CA GLY A 93 -2.54 7.59 -18.38
C GLY A 93 -4.05 7.61 -18.55
N GLY A 94 -4.72 6.51 -18.18
CA GLY A 94 -6.17 6.47 -18.05
C GLY A 94 -6.66 7.24 -16.80
N PHE A 95 -7.97 7.32 -16.64
CA PHE A 95 -8.57 8.11 -15.55
C PHE A 95 -8.30 7.54 -14.16
N LEU A 96 -8.21 6.22 -14.00
CA LEU A 96 -7.86 5.61 -12.72
C LEU A 96 -6.40 5.95 -12.38
N LEU A 97 -5.48 5.77 -13.32
CA LEU A 97 -4.07 6.09 -13.08
C LEU A 97 -3.89 7.59 -12.80
N ALA A 98 -4.51 8.47 -13.57
CA ALA A 98 -4.48 9.92 -13.33
C ALA A 98 -5.01 10.28 -11.94
N LYS A 99 -6.15 9.71 -11.53
CA LYS A 99 -6.71 9.91 -10.19
C LYS A 99 -5.76 9.46 -9.09
N GLU A 100 -5.08 8.32 -9.26
CA GLU A 100 -4.09 7.84 -8.30
C GLU A 100 -2.96 8.87 -8.15
N LEU A 101 -2.37 9.33 -9.25
CA LEU A 101 -1.29 10.32 -9.24
C LEU A 101 -1.73 11.65 -8.61
N ASP A 102 -2.91 12.15 -8.95
CA ASP A 102 -3.45 13.41 -8.40
C ASP A 102 -3.57 13.35 -6.87
N TYR A 103 -4.02 12.23 -6.31
CA TYR A 103 -4.17 12.09 -4.86
C TYR A 103 -2.84 11.89 -4.14
N PHE A 104 -1.89 11.16 -4.73
CA PHE A 104 -0.56 11.02 -4.15
C PHE A 104 0.24 12.32 -4.22
N ALA A 105 0.12 13.11 -5.30
CA ALA A 105 0.74 14.43 -5.42
C ALA A 105 0.24 15.40 -4.32
N LYS A 106 -1.06 15.35 -3.98
CA LYS A 106 -1.66 16.11 -2.87
C LYS A 106 -1.12 15.73 -1.48
N ILE A 107 -0.38 14.62 -1.35
CA ILE A 107 0.27 14.21 -0.10
C ILE A 107 1.76 14.51 -0.15
N ILE A 108 2.38 14.22 -1.28
CA ILE A 108 3.84 14.20 -1.41
C ILE A 108 4.40 15.57 -1.74
N ASP A 109 3.75 16.31 -2.64
CA ASP A 109 4.33 17.53 -3.23
C ASP A 109 3.77 18.80 -2.58
N THR A 110 2.44 18.90 -2.45
CA THR A 110 1.78 20.11 -1.93
C THR A 110 0.67 19.79 -0.92
N PRO A 111 0.99 19.16 0.23
CA PRO A 111 -0.04 18.76 1.18
C PRO A 111 -0.59 19.92 2.00
N THR A 112 -1.87 19.81 2.36
CA THR A 112 -2.49 20.74 3.31
C THR A 112 -2.18 20.28 4.73
N LYS A 113 -1.50 21.13 5.50
CA LYS A 113 -1.08 20.81 6.86
C LYS A 113 -2.19 21.00 7.90
N PRO A 114 -2.20 20.23 9.01
CA PRO A 114 -1.25 19.18 9.35
C PRO A 114 -1.43 17.89 8.53
N VAL A 115 -0.32 17.26 8.18
CA VAL A 115 -0.28 15.97 7.49
C VAL A 115 -0.04 14.85 8.50
N CYS A 116 -0.94 13.86 8.52
CA CYS A 116 -0.80 12.68 9.35
C CYS A 116 -0.57 11.43 8.49
N ALA A 117 0.55 10.76 8.73
CA ALA A 117 0.76 9.40 8.26
C ALA A 117 0.38 8.39 9.33
N ILE A 118 -0.36 7.36 8.92
CA ILE A 118 -0.79 6.26 9.77
C ILE A 118 -0.19 4.99 9.19
N LEU A 119 0.70 4.35 9.93
CA LEU A 119 1.47 3.20 9.48
C LEU A 119 1.20 2.00 10.40
N GLY A 120 0.73 0.90 9.82
CA GLY A 120 0.48 -0.35 10.55
C GLY A 120 1.08 -1.56 9.86
N GLY A 121 0.63 -2.77 10.22
CA GLY A 121 1.15 -4.02 9.66
C GLY A 121 2.13 -4.74 10.59
N ALA A 122 2.80 -5.78 10.07
CA ALA A 122 3.48 -6.78 10.90
C ALA A 122 4.95 -6.49 11.21
N LYS A 123 5.72 -5.94 10.25
CA LYS A 123 7.17 -5.79 10.34
C LYS A 123 7.61 -4.35 10.10
N VAL A 124 8.63 -3.91 10.84
CA VAL A 124 9.22 -2.58 10.69
C VAL A 124 10.13 -2.56 9.47
N ALA A 125 10.90 -3.63 9.24
CA ALA A 125 11.89 -3.76 8.18
C ALA A 125 11.30 -3.49 6.79
N ASP A 126 10.10 -3.99 6.54
CA ASP A 126 9.38 -3.80 5.27
C ASP A 126 8.94 -2.34 5.05
N LYS A 127 9.00 -1.49 6.08
CA LYS A 127 8.49 -0.11 6.08
C LYS A 127 9.54 0.95 6.43
N ILE A 128 10.80 0.58 6.63
CA ILE A 128 11.86 1.54 6.98
C ILE A 128 11.92 2.68 5.96
N GLN A 129 12.02 2.34 4.68
CA GLN A 129 12.15 3.35 3.62
C GLN A 129 10.94 4.28 3.59
N LEU A 130 9.73 3.71 3.77
CA LEU A 130 8.49 4.46 3.84
C LEU A 130 8.50 5.44 5.02
N ILE A 131 8.81 4.96 6.23
CA ILE A 131 8.89 5.78 7.44
C ILE A 131 9.89 6.91 7.23
N MET A 132 11.11 6.58 6.78
CA MET A 132 12.17 7.56 6.62
C MET A 132 11.83 8.63 5.59
N ASN A 133 11.17 8.29 4.49
CA ASN A 133 10.72 9.27 3.48
C ASN A 133 9.56 10.12 3.99
N LEU A 134 8.61 9.53 4.73
CA LEU A 134 7.45 10.26 5.25
C LEU A 134 7.82 11.20 6.40
N LEU A 135 8.82 10.88 7.22
CA LEU A 135 9.32 11.77 8.28
C LEU A 135 9.83 13.12 7.75
N ASP A 136 10.17 13.22 6.46
CA ASP A 136 10.54 14.49 5.83
C ASP A 136 9.33 15.33 5.37
N LYS A 137 8.11 14.75 5.39
CA LYS A 137 6.91 15.31 4.73
C LYS A 137 5.74 15.50 5.68
N VAL A 138 5.64 14.70 6.74
CA VAL A 138 4.49 14.70 7.65
C VAL A 138 4.72 15.52 8.90
N ASP A 139 3.63 15.95 9.54
CA ASP A 139 3.67 16.64 10.83
C ASP A 139 3.37 15.65 11.98
N ILE A 140 2.60 14.60 11.70
CA ILE A 140 2.21 13.56 12.66
C ILE A 140 2.45 12.18 12.04
N MET A 141 3.00 11.25 12.82
CA MET A 141 3.13 9.85 12.43
C MET A 141 2.56 8.93 13.51
N ILE A 142 1.49 8.21 13.18
CA ILE A 142 0.92 7.15 14.01
C ILE A 142 1.53 5.83 13.56
N VAL A 143 2.13 5.07 14.48
CA VAL A 143 2.60 3.70 14.22
C VAL A 143 1.76 2.72 15.03
N GLY A 144 1.23 1.69 14.39
CA GLY A 144 0.38 0.67 15.01
C GLY A 144 0.63 -0.74 14.46
N GLY A 145 -0.32 -1.65 14.69
CA GLY A 145 -0.19 -3.04 14.26
C GLY A 145 0.93 -3.79 14.98
N GLY A 146 1.32 -4.94 14.43
CA GLY A 146 2.39 -5.78 14.97
C GLY A 146 3.75 -5.06 15.03
N MET A 147 4.03 -4.19 14.05
CA MET A 147 5.30 -3.47 13.98
C MET A 147 5.51 -2.49 15.14
N ALA A 148 4.44 -2.02 15.79
CA ALA A 148 4.55 -1.15 16.95
C ALA A 148 5.23 -1.84 18.15
N PHE A 149 5.09 -3.17 18.28
CA PHE A 149 5.71 -3.92 19.39
C PHE A 149 7.24 -3.91 19.34
N THR A 150 7.84 -3.77 18.14
CA THR A 150 9.28 -3.53 18.03
C THR A 150 9.66 -2.19 18.67
N PHE A 151 8.94 -1.10 18.39
CA PHE A 151 9.19 0.20 19.03
C PHE A 151 8.99 0.15 20.54
N ILE A 152 7.92 -0.53 20.99
CA ILE A 152 7.57 -0.68 22.41
C ILE A 152 8.65 -1.46 23.17
N LYS A 153 9.16 -2.55 22.58
CA LYS A 153 10.23 -3.35 23.18
C LYS A 153 11.55 -2.60 23.26
N GLU A 154 11.92 -1.85 22.22
CA GLU A 154 13.10 -0.98 22.24
C GLU A 154 12.98 0.15 23.28
N GLY A 155 11.74 0.51 23.66
CA GLY A 155 11.43 1.39 24.79
C GLY A 155 11.49 0.73 26.18
N GLY A 156 11.84 -0.55 26.27
CA GLY A 156 12.01 -1.29 27.53
C GLY A 156 10.74 -1.93 28.09
N VAL A 157 9.67 -2.03 27.30
CA VAL A 157 8.39 -2.65 27.72
C VAL A 157 8.36 -4.13 27.30
N GLU A 158 7.90 -5.00 28.19
CA GLU A 158 7.72 -6.43 27.89
C GLU A 158 6.59 -6.64 26.90
N ILE A 159 6.83 -7.43 25.85
CA ILE A 159 5.85 -7.65 24.76
C ILE A 159 5.35 -9.10 24.68
N GLY A 160 5.82 -9.99 25.56
CA GLY A 160 5.40 -11.39 25.54
C GLY A 160 5.73 -12.06 24.20
N SER A 161 4.75 -12.75 23.63
CA SER A 161 4.91 -13.43 22.33
C SER A 161 4.48 -12.57 21.13
N SER A 162 4.38 -11.24 21.32
CA SER A 162 4.04 -10.32 20.22
C SER A 162 5.12 -10.30 19.15
N LEU A 163 4.76 -9.86 17.94
CA LEU A 163 5.70 -9.77 16.84
C LEU A 163 6.86 -8.85 17.20
N TYR A 164 8.08 -9.33 16.94
CA TYR A 164 9.30 -8.58 17.13
C TYR A 164 10.18 -8.74 15.90
N ASP A 165 10.63 -7.61 15.38
CA ASP A 165 11.46 -7.55 14.19
C ASP A 165 12.88 -7.12 14.58
N GLU A 166 13.78 -8.09 14.74
CA GLU A 166 15.16 -7.86 15.18
C GLU A 166 15.96 -6.97 14.23
N GLU A 167 15.72 -7.06 12.93
CA GLU A 167 16.40 -6.21 11.94
C GLU A 167 15.83 -4.79 11.97
N GLY A 168 14.51 -4.66 12.08
CA GLY A 168 13.84 -3.38 12.25
C GLY A 168 14.20 -2.65 13.56
N ALA A 169 14.41 -3.40 14.65
CA ALA A 169 14.76 -2.88 15.97
C ALA A 169 16.03 -2.03 15.94
N LYS A 170 17.04 -2.45 15.16
CA LYS A 170 18.33 -1.74 15.01
C LYS A 170 18.16 -0.30 14.51
N LEU A 171 17.06 0.01 13.85
CA LEU A 171 16.78 1.31 13.23
C LEU A 171 15.74 2.14 13.98
N VAL A 172 15.07 1.58 15.00
CA VAL A 172 14.11 2.32 15.83
C VAL A 172 14.73 3.58 16.45
N PRO A 173 15.95 3.57 17.02
CA PRO A 173 16.57 4.78 17.56
C PRO A 173 16.77 5.88 16.51
N GLU A 174 17.13 5.51 15.28
CA GLU A 174 17.31 6.45 14.17
C GLU A 174 15.97 7.07 13.74
N ILE A 175 14.91 6.27 13.66
CA ILE A 175 13.56 6.73 13.33
C ILE A 175 13.07 7.75 14.37
N ILE A 176 13.19 7.43 15.67
CA ILE A 176 12.78 8.32 16.77
C ILE A 176 13.59 9.62 16.73
N LYS A 177 14.91 9.51 16.53
CA LYS A 177 15.80 10.68 16.42
C LYS A 177 15.39 11.57 15.25
N LYS A 178 15.19 11.00 14.06
CA LYS A 178 14.78 11.76 12.87
C LYS A 178 13.41 12.41 13.06
N ALA A 179 12.45 11.72 13.67
CA ALA A 179 11.15 12.30 14.00
C ALA A 179 11.29 13.54 14.90
N ALA A 180 12.11 13.45 15.95
CA ALA A 180 12.38 14.59 16.84
C ALA A 180 13.08 15.75 16.11
N GLU A 181 14.09 15.46 15.28
CA GLU A 181 14.82 16.47 14.48
C GLU A 181 13.90 17.18 13.48
N LYS A 182 12.91 16.48 12.93
CA LYS A 182 11.94 17.01 11.98
C LYS A 182 10.70 17.63 12.64
N GLY A 183 10.60 17.55 13.97
CA GLY A 183 9.43 18.03 14.72
C GLY A 183 8.17 17.22 14.45
N VAL A 184 8.31 15.95 14.04
CA VAL A 184 7.18 15.05 13.80
C VAL A 184 6.67 14.51 15.12
N GLU A 185 5.36 14.65 15.35
CA GLU A 185 4.68 14.02 16.48
C GLU A 185 4.54 12.52 16.23
N LEU A 186 5.43 11.72 16.80
CA LEU A 186 5.40 10.26 16.73
C LEU A 186 4.46 9.70 17.81
N ILE A 187 3.39 9.03 17.39
CA ILE A 187 2.36 8.45 18.24
C ILE A 187 2.46 6.92 18.18
N LEU A 188 2.77 6.31 19.32
CA LEU A 188 2.77 4.87 19.52
C LEU A 188 1.58 4.44 20.39
N PRO A 189 1.11 3.18 20.29
CA PRO A 189 0.06 2.68 21.16
C PRO A 189 0.57 2.59 22.60
N VAL A 190 -0.29 2.95 23.56
CA VAL A 190 0.01 2.96 25.00
C VAL A 190 -0.72 1.88 25.78
N ASP A 191 -1.66 1.20 25.13
CA ASP A 191 -2.42 0.06 25.64
C ASP A 191 -2.79 -0.89 24.49
N PHE A 192 -3.00 -2.15 24.83
CA PHE A 192 -3.07 -3.25 23.85
C PHE A 192 -4.19 -4.22 24.22
N VAL A 193 -4.87 -4.74 23.20
CA VAL A 193 -5.73 -5.91 23.33
C VAL A 193 -4.88 -7.15 23.02
N CYS A 194 -4.71 -7.99 24.03
CA CYS A 194 -3.84 -9.15 23.98
C CYS A 194 -4.65 -10.44 23.98
N SER A 195 -4.11 -11.48 23.33
CA SER A 195 -4.67 -12.83 23.35
C SER A 195 -3.66 -13.86 23.82
N SER A 196 -4.11 -14.96 24.42
CA SER A 196 -3.23 -16.09 24.81
C SER A 196 -2.68 -16.88 23.62
N LYS A 197 -3.27 -16.71 22.42
CA LYS A 197 -2.81 -17.32 21.16
C LYS A 197 -3.30 -16.50 19.97
N PHE A 198 -2.67 -16.71 18.81
CA PHE A 198 -3.16 -16.16 17.56
C PHE A 198 -4.39 -16.93 17.10
N GLY A 199 -5.55 -16.28 17.06
CA GLY A 199 -6.83 -16.88 16.66
C GLY A 199 -8.02 -16.32 17.44
N GLU A 200 -9.24 -16.61 16.98
CA GLU A 200 -10.46 -16.09 17.60
C GLU A 200 -10.84 -16.80 18.92
N ASP A 201 -10.21 -17.92 19.23
CA ASP A 201 -10.52 -18.76 20.40
C ASP A 201 -9.54 -18.56 21.57
N GLY A 202 -8.64 -17.57 21.49
CA GLY A 202 -7.79 -17.18 22.60
C GLY A 202 -8.51 -16.38 23.68
N ASP A 203 -8.00 -16.49 24.90
CA ASP A 203 -8.42 -15.69 26.05
C ASP A 203 -7.92 -14.25 25.87
N VAL A 204 -8.78 -13.27 26.13
CA VAL A 204 -8.45 -11.85 25.92
C VAL A 204 -8.10 -11.17 27.24
N LYS A 205 -7.01 -10.41 27.23
CA LYS A 205 -6.60 -9.53 28.33
C LYS A 205 -6.10 -8.19 27.79
N MET A 206 -6.09 -7.18 28.63
CA MET A 206 -5.46 -5.90 28.32
C MET A 206 -4.00 -5.89 28.77
N GLY A 207 -3.14 -5.21 28.02
CA GLY A 207 -1.80 -4.79 28.43
C GLY A 207 -1.64 -3.29 28.26
N ASP A 208 -0.59 -2.72 28.85
CA ASP A 208 -0.26 -1.30 28.68
C ASP A 208 1.24 -1.04 28.85
N MET A 209 1.69 0.19 28.65
CA MET A 209 3.11 0.56 28.80
C MET A 209 3.67 0.36 30.21
N SER A 210 2.83 0.27 31.24
CA SER A 210 3.28 0.10 32.63
C SER A 210 3.46 -1.37 33.01
N THR A 211 2.60 -2.25 32.49
CA THR A 211 2.55 -3.68 32.80
C THR A 211 3.13 -4.56 31.69
N GLY A 212 3.29 -3.99 30.48
CA GLY A 212 3.61 -4.74 29.27
C GLY A 212 2.45 -5.61 28.77
N VAL A 213 2.79 -6.52 27.86
CA VAL A 213 1.91 -7.60 27.45
C VAL A 213 1.96 -8.71 28.50
N PRO A 214 0.81 -9.25 28.96
CA PRO A 214 0.80 -10.32 29.96
C PRO A 214 1.62 -11.55 29.52
N VAL A 215 2.27 -12.22 30.49
CA VAL A 215 3.04 -13.44 30.24
C VAL A 215 2.18 -14.51 29.57
N GLY A 216 2.67 -15.07 28.45
CA GLY A 216 1.95 -16.06 27.65
C GLY A 216 0.90 -15.47 26.70
N TYR A 217 0.85 -14.14 26.55
CA TYR A 217 -0.03 -13.44 25.63
C TYR A 217 0.77 -12.74 24.53
N LEU A 218 0.06 -12.32 23.48
CA LEU A 218 0.56 -11.49 22.38
C LEU A 218 -0.46 -10.38 22.10
N GLY A 219 0.01 -9.19 21.76
CA GLY A 219 -0.84 -8.07 21.39
C GLY A 219 -1.32 -8.18 19.94
N LEU A 220 -2.63 -8.03 19.73
CA LEU A 220 -3.28 -8.22 18.42
C LEU A 220 -4.11 -7.02 17.96
N ASP A 221 -4.39 -6.06 18.84
CA ASP A 221 -5.01 -4.77 18.49
C ASP A 221 -4.58 -3.69 19.50
N ILE A 222 -4.85 -2.43 19.16
CA ILE A 222 -4.63 -1.30 20.06
C ILE A 222 -5.78 -1.17 21.07
N GLY A 223 -5.45 -0.71 22.27
CA GLY A 223 -6.42 -0.49 23.35
C GLY A 223 -7.16 0.85 23.26
N PRO A 224 -8.15 1.08 24.14
CA PRO A 224 -9.01 2.25 24.11
C PRO A 224 -8.29 3.59 24.30
N LYS A 225 -7.20 3.65 25.10
CA LYS A 225 -6.43 4.89 25.27
C LYS A 225 -5.69 5.26 23.99
N SER A 226 -5.09 4.27 23.34
CA SER A 226 -4.41 4.41 22.05
C SER A 226 -5.38 4.85 20.96
N ILE A 227 -6.59 4.28 20.94
CA ILE A 227 -7.66 4.69 20.03
C ILE A 227 -8.01 6.18 20.24
N ALA A 228 -8.13 6.64 21.49
CA ALA A 228 -8.45 8.03 21.79
C ALA A 228 -7.32 9.00 21.35
N MET A 229 -6.06 8.62 21.56
CA MET A 229 -4.90 9.41 21.10
C MET A 229 -4.88 9.53 19.56
N ASN A 230 -5.10 8.41 18.87
CA ASN A 230 -5.13 8.41 17.41
C ASN A 230 -6.31 9.24 16.87
N ALA A 231 -7.48 9.16 17.51
CA ALA A 231 -8.64 9.97 17.14
C ALA A 231 -8.35 11.47 17.24
N ALA A 232 -7.67 11.91 18.31
CA ALA A 232 -7.27 13.31 18.47
C ALA A 232 -6.29 13.77 17.37
N ALA A 233 -5.34 12.92 17.00
CA ALA A 233 -4.41 13.19 15.91
C ALA A 233 -5.10 13.29 14.54
N ILE A 234 -6.02 12.37 14.25
CA ILE A 234 -6.83 12.38 13.01
C ILE A 234 -7.68 13.65 12.95
N ALA A 235 -8.35 14.02 14.05
CA ALA A 235 -9.26 15.17 14.08
C ALA A 235 -8.58 16.52 13.77
N LYS A 236 -7.30 16.69 14.15
CA LYS A 236 -6.53 17.92 13.84
C LYS A 236 -5.89 17.91 12.45
N SER A 237 -5.89 16.78 11.73
CA SER A 237 -5.22 16.62 10.44
C SER A 237 -6.04 17.18 9.28
N LYS A 238 -5.37 17.77 8.29
CA LYS A 238 -5.97 18.25 7.04
C LYS A 238 -5.65 17.36 5.85
N THR A 239 -4.54 16.62 5.92
CA THR A 239 -4.21 15.55 4.98
C THR A 239 -3.86 14.29 5.77
N ILE A 240 -4.44 13.16 5.39
CA ILE A 240 -4.26 11.87 6.07
C ILE A 240 -3.85 10.84 5.02
N VAL A 241 -2.75 10.14 5.27
CA VAL A 241 -2.36 8.95 4.52
C VAL A 241 -2.34 7.75 5.45
N TRP A 242 -3.08 6.70 5.10
CA TRP A 242 -3.14 5.49 5.91
C TRP A 242 -2.65 4.27 5.14
N ASN A 243 -1.60 3.63 5.65
CA ASN A 243 -1.01 2.41 5.11
C ASN A 243 -0.72 1.39 6.23
N GLY A 244 -1.61 0.43 6.40
CA GLY A 244 -1.51 -0.70 7.32
C GLY A 244 -2.50 -0.63 8.49
N PRO A 245 -3.27 -1.70 8.76
CA PRO A 245 -4.24 -1.73 9.86
C PRO A 245 -3.56 -1.67 11.25
N MET A 246 -4.35 -1.32 12.27
CA MET A 246 -3.86 -1.15 13.65
C MET A 246 -3.84 -2.45 14.47
N GLY A 247 -4.48 -3.49 13.95
CA GLY A 247 -4.61 -4.81 14.58
C GLY A 247 -5.01 -5.86 13.54
N VAL A 248 -5.23 -7.09 14.00
CA VAL A 248 -5.64 -8.24 13.18
C VAL A 248 -7.13 -8.16 12.87
N PHE A 249 -7.50 -7.18 12.06
CA PHE A 249 -8.89 -6.79 11.79
C PHE A 249 -9.72 -7.87 11.10
N GLU A 250 -9.09 -8.91 10.56
CA GLU A 250 -9.73 -10.10 10.02
C GLU A 250 -10.48 -10.88 11.11
N MET A 251 -10.05 -10.76 12.37
CA MET A 251 -10.62 -11.42 13.54
C MET A 251 -11.49 -10.44 14.33
N GLY A 252 -12.76 -10.80 14.59
CA GLY A 252 -13.72 -9.87 15.20
C GLY A 252 -13.31 -9.35 16.58
N LYS A 253 -12.55 -10.13 17.35
CA LYS A 253 -12.03 -9.73 18.67
C LYS A 253 -10.94 -8.65 18.61
N PHE A 254 -10.29 -8.45 17.45
CA PHE A 254 -9.10 -7.62 17.28
C PHE A 254 -9.26 -6.58 16.16
N GLU A 255 -10.51 -6.23 15.83
CA GLU A 255 -10.81 -5.27 14.77
C GLU A 255 -11.15 -3.85 15.27
N ALA A 256 -11.33 -3.67 16.58
CA ALA A 256 -11.87 -2.44 17.15
C ALA A 256 -10.99 -1.22 16.85
N GLY A 257 -9.67 -1.37 16.97
CA GLY A 257 -8.70 -0.33 16.65
C GLY A 257 -8.75 0.08 15.19
N THR A 258 -8.66 -0.88 14.27
CA THR A 258 -8.72 -0.62 12.82
C THR A 258 -10.06 -0.01 12.40
N LYS A 259 -11.18 -0.56 12.90
CA LYS A 259 -12.51 -0.04 12.58
C LYS A 259 -12.70 1.39 13.08
N THR A 260 -12.30 1.67 14.32
CA THR A 260 -12.47 3.01 14.90
C THR A 260 -11.57 4.03 14.20
N MET A 261 -10.37 3.65 13.78
CA MET A 261 -9.53 4.49 12.92
C MET A 261 -10.22 4.86 11.61
N MET A 262 -10.84 3.88 10.95
CA MET A 262 -11.60 4.13 9.72
C MET A 262 -12.77 5.08 9.96
N ASP A 263 -13.54 4.86 11.03
CA ASP A 263 -14.68 5.71 11.41
C ASP A 263 -14.22 7.17 11.64
N ASN A 264 -13.07 7.37 12.31
CA ASN A 264 -12.48 8.69 12.54
C ASN A 264 -11.99 9.37 11.24
N ILE A 265 -11.36 8.62 10.34
CA ILE A 265 -10.86 9.14 9.06
C ILE A 265 -12.02 9.54 8.16
N VAL A 266 -13.10 8.75 8.13
CA VAL A 266 -14.33 9.10 7.42
C VAL A 266 -14.92 10.39 7.97
N ALA A 267 -14.98 10.55 9.29
CA ALA A 267 -15.46 11.78 9.91
C ALA A 267 -14.59 13.00 9.57
N ALA A 268 -13.25 12.86 9.61
CA ALA A 268 -12.32 13.91 9.20
C ALA A 268 -12.48 14.28 7.72
N THR A 269 -12.71 13.29 6.86
CA THR A 269 -12.96 13.50 5.42
C THR A 269 -14.25 14.27 5.18
N ALA A 270 -15.32 13.89 5.87
CA ALA A 270 -16.59 14.62 5.81
C ALA A 270 -16.47 16.06 6.31
N ALA A 271 -15.53 16.33 7.21
CA ALA A 271 -15.19 17.67 7.70
C ALA A 271 -14.20 18.43 6.79
N GLY A 272 -13.83 17.87 5.63
CA GLY A 272 -13.01 18.52 4.60
C GLY A 272 -11.52 18.16 4.61
N ALA A 273 -11.08 17.19 5.42
CA ALA A 273 -9.73 16.65 5.29
C ALA A 273 -9.59 15.80 4.01
N ILE A 274 -8.40 15.81 3.42
CA ILE A 274 -8.04 14.89 2.34
C ILE A 274 -7.58 13.58 2.97
N SER A 275 -8.20 12.45 2.63
CA SER A 275 -7.81 11.12 3.10
C SER A 275 -7.46 10.18 1.96
N VAL A 276 -6.28 9.57 2.03
CA VAL A 276 -5.83 8.56 1.07
C VAL A 276 -5.54 7.27 1.80
N ILE A 277 -6.24 6.22 1.39
CA ILE A 277 -6.05 4.85 1.88
C ILE A 277 -5.13 4.14 0.90
N GLY A 278 -3.97 3.69 1.39
CA GLY A 278 -2.97 2.94 0.62
C GLY A 278 -2.73 1.55 1.20
N GLY A 279 -2.11 0.69 0.40
CA GLY A 279 -1.81 -0.69 0.78
C GLY A 279 -3.01 -1.63 0.67
N GLY A 280 -2.75 -2.90 0.33
CA GLY A 280 -3.80 -3.89 0.06
C GLY A 280 -4.68 -4.19 1.28
N ASP A 281 -4.08 -4.33 2.48
CA ASP A 281 -4.82 -4.68 3.69
C ASP A 281 -5.74 -3.54 4.15
N THR A 282 -5.28 -2.28 4.06
CA THR A 282 -6.09 -1.13 4.44
C THR A 282 -7.21 -0.87 3.44
N ALA A 283 -6.96 -1.07 2.14
CA ALA A 283 -8.02 -1.06 1.13
C ALA A 283 -9.04 -2.19 1.38
N THR A 284 -8.59 -3.36 1.83
CA THR A 284 -9.47 -4.47 2.22
C THR A 284 -10.33 -4.11 3.44
N ALA A 285 -9.75 -3.45 4.45
CA ALA A 285 -10.50 -2.91 5.58
C ALA A 285 -11.54 -1.87 5.13
N CYS A 286 -11.17 -0.96 4.21
CA CYS A 286 -12.08 0.02 3.63
C CYS A 286 -13.28 -0.63 2.93
N LYS A 287 -13.03 -1.70 2.17
CA LYS A 287 -14.08 -2.52 1.55
C LYS A 287 -14.94 -3.23 2.60
N LYS A 288 -14.33 -3.88 3.60
CA LYS A 288 -15.02 -4.59 4.70
C LYS A 288 -16.01 -3.67 5.40
N TYR A 289 -15.59 -2.44 5.70
CA TYR A 289 -16.40 -1.46 6.43
C TYR A 289 -17.29 -0.59 5.53
N LYS A 290 -17.30 -0.82 4.20
CA LYS A 290 -18.12 -0.09 3.23
C LYS A 290 -17.86 1.43 3.27
N THR A 291 -16.59 1.80 3.27
CA THR A 291 -16.12 3.19 3.40
C THR A 291 -15.36 3.71 2.18
N ILE A 292 -15.27 2.93 1.09
CA ILE A 292 -14.56 3.31 -0.15
C ILE A 292 -15.02 4.68 -0.66
N GLU A 293 -16.32 4.90 -0.73
CA GLU A 293 -16.93 6.17 -1.19
C GLU A 293 -16.97 7.27 -0.11
N LYS A 294 -16.44 7.00 1.09
CA LYS A 294 -16.47 7.91 2.25
C LYS A 294 -15.11 8.50 2.60
N VAL A 295 -14.05 8.03 1.93
CA VAL A 295 -12.69 8.58 1.97
C VAL A 295 -12.43 9.34 0.67
N SER A 296 -11.43 10.24 0.64
CA SER A 296 -11.17 11.00 -0.59
C SER A 296 -10.65 10.08 -1.70
N HIS A 297 -9.78 9.13 -1.34
CA HIS A 297 -9.25 8.14 -2.28
C HIS A 297 -8.91 6.83 -1.59
N CYS A 298 -9.38 5.72 -2.16
CA CYS A 298 -8.95 4.37 -1.80
C CYS A 298 -8.13 3.80 -2.95
N SER A 299 -6.82 3.73 -2.75
CA SER A 299 -5.89 3.27 -3.79
C SER A 299 -6.10 1.81 -4.15
N THR A 300 -6.01 1.54 -5.45
CA THR A 300 -5.95 0.20 -6.07
C THR A 300 -4.51 -0.31 -6.21
N GLY A 301 -3.53 0.55 -5.88
CA GLY A 301 -2.12 0.40 -6.21
C GLY A 301 -1.35 -0.65 -5.42
N GLY A 302 -1.81 -1.02 -4.23
CA GLY A 302 -1.10 -1.95 -3.35
C GLY A 302 0.38 -1.58 -3.19
N GLY A 303 1.27 -2.39 -3.78
CA GLY A 303 2.72 -2.15 -3.82
C GLY A 303 3.13 -0.89 -4.59
N ALA A 304 2.40 -0.49 -5.64
CA ALA A 304 2.69 0.74 -6.37
C ALA A 304 2.52 1.99 -5.49
N SER A 305 1.46 2.03 -4.67
CA SER A 305 1.27 3.10 -3.69
C SER A 305 2.37 3.13 -2.65
N LEU A 306 2.82 1.96 -2.19
CA LEU A 306 3.91 1.87 -1.22
C LEU A 306 5.19 2.45 -1.81
N GLU A 307 5.59 2.01 -3.01
CA GLU A 307 6.81 2.51 -3.67
C GLU A 307 6.74 4.02 -3.96
N LEU A 308 5.56 4.52 -4.35
CA LEU A 308 5.37 5.96 -4.56
C LEU A 308 5.52 6.75 -3.24
N LEU A 309 4.94 6.25 -2.14
CA LEU A 309 5.11 6.85 -0.80
C LEU A 309 6.54 6.70 -0.25
N GLU A 310 7.31 5.72 -0.72
CA GLU A 310 8.75 5.59 -0.46
C GLU A 310 9.60 6.58 -1.26
N GLY A 311 9.00 7.30 -2.22
CA GLY A 311 9.67 8.25 -3.11
C GLY A 311 10.34 7.59 -4.31
N LYS A 312 9.98 6.35 -4.66
CA LYS A 312 10.50 5.67 -5.85
C LYS A 312 9.78 6.16 -7.11
N VAL A 313 10.51 6.14 -8.22
CA VAL A 313 9.95 6.32 -9.55
C VAL A 313 9.25 5.04 -9.97
N LEU A 314 7.98 5.13 -10.36
CA LEU A 314 7.22 3.99 -10.88
C LEU A 314 7.52 3.83 -12.37
N PRO A 315 8.13 2.71 -12.83
CA PRO A 315 8.53 2.54 -14.23
C PRO A 315 7.40 2.74 -15.24
N GLY A 316 6.20 2.26 -14.94
CA GLY A 316 5.04 2.40 -15.82
C GLY A 316 4.48 3.82 -15.87
N VAL A 317 4.69 4.64 -14.84
CA VAL A 317 4.33 6.07 -14.86
C VAL A 317 5.39 6.87 -15.62
N ALA A 318 6.68 6.60 -15.35
CA ALA A 318 7.80 7.27 -16.02
C ALA A 318 7.89 6.96 -17.53
N ALA A 319 7.20 5.91 -17.98
CA ALA A 319 7.11 5.56 -19.39
C ALA A 319 6.04 6.37 -20.16
N LEU A 320 5.10 7.02 -19.45
CA LEU A 320 4.08 7.86 -20.07
C LEU A 320 4.69 9.13 -20.63
N ASP A 321 4.03 9.74 -21.61
CA ASP A 321 4.45 11.02 -22.15
C ASP A 321 4.10 12.15 -21.17
N ASP A 322 4.91 13.20 -21.16
CA ASP A 322 4.66 14.40 -20.35
C ASP A 322 3.35 15.07 -20.79
N ALA A 323 2.63 15.63 -19.82
CA ALA A 323 1.39 16.38 -20.05
C ALA A 323 1.66 17.82 -20.54
#